data_AF-A0A2D5LLQ8-F1
#
_entry.id   AF-A0A2D5LLQ8-F1
#
_cell.length_a   1.000
_cell.length_b   1.000
_cell.length_c   1.000
_cell.angle_alpha   90.00
_cell.angle_beta   90.00
_cell.angle_gamma   90.00
#
_symmetry.space_group_name_H-M   'P 1'
#
loop_
_entity.id
_entity.type
_entity.pdbx_description
1 polymer ?
#
loop_
_entity_poly.entity_id
_entity_poly.type
_entity_poly.pdbx_seq_one_letter_code
_entity_poly.pdbx_strand_id
1 'polypeptide(L)'
;MRKPELLSPAGSMKNLRYALHYGADAVYAGQPRYSLRVRNNEFTLAKLQEARDYTSAHHKQLYIVNNIAPHNTKLKTFVQDLAPVAELQPDAMIMSDPGIIMLTREHFPDLPIHLSVQANAVNWAAVKFWQQQGIKRVILSRELGLNEIEEIRQRCPDIELEVFVHGALCMAYSGRCLLSGYINKRDPNQGACTNACRWEYKAEAAVDNQVGQFIPARDAVEPTLGMGTPTDQAFLLTEPQRPDEPMPAFEDEHGTYIMNSRDLRAIQHVQRLVEIGVDSLKIEGRTKSFYYCARTAQVYRKAIDAACRGEAFDADWFLELEHLANRGYTDGFLQRHNHQDYQQYARGNSASDTRQLVGEVTHGDNDWWYVEVKNRFSVNDKLEVMTPAGNTEIVLDTLRSQQDETLVVAPGSGYKVKIPAVAGFSPEMAMLLRCIEQPQPVPA
;
A
#
# COMPACT_ATOMS: atom_id res chain seq x y z
N MET A 1 -9.33 -11.12 24.44
CA MET A 1 -8.75 -11.29 23.10
C MET A 1 -7.45 -10.50 23.03
N ARG A 2 -6.41 -11.01 22.37
CA ARG A 2 -5.17 -10.27 22.14
C ARG A 2 -5.45 -9.25 21.03
N LYS A 3 -5.20 -7.96 21.30
CA LYS A 3 -5.37 -6.90 20.30
C LYS A 3 -4.26 -7.03 19.24
N PRO A 4 -4.57 -7.21 17.95
CA PRO A 4 -3.55 -7.26 16.92
C PRO A 4 -2.79 -5.94 16.80
N GLU A 5 -1.48 -6.04 16.58
CA GLU A 5 -0.64 -4.92 16.19
C GLU A 5 -1.06 -4.40 14.80
N LEU A 6 -1.08 -3.07 14.60
CA LEU A 6 -1.21 -2.49 13.26
C LEU A 6 0.16 -2.05 12.76
N LEU A 7 0.69 -2.79 11.80
CA LEU A 7 1.97 -2.53 11.16
C LEU A 7 1.78 -1.74 9.86
N SER A 8 2.31 -0.51 9.83
CA SER A 8 2.21 0.40 8.68
C SER A 8 3.53 0.55 7.91
N PRO A 9 3.47 0.80 6.60
CA PRO A 9 4.66 1.01 5.77
C PRO A 9 5.28 2.39 5.98
N ALA A 10 6.61 2.48 5.95
CA ALA A 10 7.32 3.75 5.87
C ALA A 10 8.28 3.77 4.67
N GLY A 11 8.09 4.73 3.77
CA GLY A 11 9.05 5.07 2.69
C GLY A 11 9.95 6.27 3.02
N SER A 12 9.49 7.11 3.95
CA SER A 12 10.19 8.30 4.46
C SER A 12 9.89 8.49 5.96
N MET A 13 10.66 9.36 6.63
CA MET A 13 10.36 9.78 8.00
C MET A 13 8.97 10.42 8.12
N LYS A 14 8.52 11.12 7.08
CA LYS A 14 7.18 11.71 7.06
C LYS A 14 6.09 10.64 7.08
N ASN A 15 6.20 9.61 6.23
CA ASN A 15 5.26 8.48 6.24
C ASN A 15 5.22 7.82 7.62
N LEU A 16 6.39 7.60 8.24
CA LEU A 16 6.52 7.02 9.57
C LEU A 16 5.74 7.84 10.61
N ARG A 17 6.00 9.14 10.69
CA ARG A 17 5.35 10.03 11.68
C ARG A 17 3.84 10.01 11.54
N TYR A 18 3.34 10.19 10.32
CA TYR A 18 1.90 10.17 10.05
C TYR A 18 1.27 8.80 10.38
N ALA A 19 1.90 7.68 10.01
CA ALA A 19 1.35 6.37 10.35
C ALA A 19 1.19 6.16 11.87
N LEU A 20 2.21 6.52 12.66
CA LEU A 20 2.20 6.35 14.12
C LEU A 20 1.16 7.24 14.81
N HIS A 21 1.09 8.52 14.43
CA HIS A 21 0.13 9.47 14.99
C HIS A 21 -1.31 9.10 14.67
N TYR A 22 -1.56 8.49 13.50
CA TYR A 22 -2.89 8.07 13.09
C TYR A 22 -3.27 6.63 13.52
N GLY A 23 -2.48 5.99 14.39
CA GLY A 23 -2.92 4.77 15.08
C GLY A 23 -2.15 3.49 14.76
N ALA A 24 -1.07 3.55 13.98
CA ALA A 24 -0.17 2.41 13.86
C ALA A 24 0.55 2.13 15.20
N ASP A 25 0.77 0.85 15.49
CA ASP A 25 1.55 0.39 16.64
C ASP A 25 3.03 0.22 16.27
N ALA A 26 3.26 -0.15 15.01
CA ALA A 26 4.56 -0.43 14.46
C ALA A 26 4.69 0.13 13.04
N VAL A 27 5.93 0.40 12.63
CA VAL A 27 6.27 0.78 11.26
C VAL A 27 7.38 -0.10 10.70
N TYR A 28 7.38 -0.32 9.40
CA TYR A 28 8.51 -0.99 8.74
C TYR A 28 9.18 -0.13 7.66
N ALA A 29 10.51 -0.07 7.71
CA ALA A 29 11.37 0.67 6.81
C ALA A 29 12.37 -0.27 6.11
N GLY A 30 12.74 0.03 4.87
CA GLY A 30 13.69 -0.80 4.13
C GLY A 30 15.14 -0.46 4.50
N GLN A 31 15.99 -1.48 4.70
CA GLN A 31 17.43 -1.23 4.61
C GLN A 31 17.78 -0.97 3.12
N PRO A 32 18.57 0.07 2.80
CA PRO A 32 19.11 0.23 1.46
C PRO A 32 19.81 -1.04 0.99
N ARG A 33 19.83 -1.31 -0.33
CA ARG A 33 20.47 -2.48 -0.97
C ARG A 33 19.82 -3.86 -0.67
N TYR A 34 19.16 -4.03 0.47
CA TYR A 34 18.62 -5.32 0.94
C TYR A 34 17.09 -5.37 1.08
N SER A 35 16.39 -4.24 0.94
CA SER A 35 14.93 -4.20 0.86
C SER A 35 14.43 -4.20 -0.58
N LEU A 36 13.30 -4.90 -0.80
CA LEU A 36 12.47 -4.65 -1.98
C LEU A 36 12.00 -3.18 -1.99
N ARG A 37 11.82 -2.58 -3.18
CA ARG A 37 11.50 -1.14 -3.35
C ARG A 37 12.64 -0.17 -3.01
N VAL A 38 13.90 -0.59 -3.20
CA VAL A 38 15.10 0.23 -2.91
C VAL A 38 15.09 1.63 -3.54
N ARG A 39 14.40 1.82 -4.67
CA ARG A 39 14.32 3.12 -5.36
C ARG A 39 13.46 4.17 -4.64
N ASN A 40 12.49 3.72 -3.86
CA ASN A 40 11.52 4.58 -3.17
C ASN A 40 11.71 4.42 -1.66
N ASN A 41 12.98 4.52 -1.25
CA ASN A 41 13.40 4.32 0.12
C ASN A 41 14.33 5.47 0.51
N GLU A 42 13.87 6.34 1.40
CA GLU A 42 14.68 7.45 1.88
C GLU A 42 15.60 7.07 3.04
N PHE A 43 15.45 5.87 3.62
CA PHE A 43 16.10 5.50 4.88
C PHE A 43 17.57 5.13 4.69
N THR A 44 18.46 6.12 4.84
CA THR A 44 19.90 5.90 5.11
C THR A 44 20.11 5.42 6.55
N LEU A 45 21.32 4.99 6.92
CA LEU A 45 21.62 4.61 8.30
C LEU A 45 21.27 5.72 9.30
N ALA A 46 21.61 6.98 8.99
CA ALA A 46 21.27 8.12 9.83
C ALA A 46 19.75 8.31 9.99
N LYS A 47 18.97 8.15 8.91
CA LYS A 47 17.50 8.19 8.97
C LYS A 47 16.90 6.98 9.69
N LEU A 48 17.55 5.82 9.66
CA LEU A 48 17.13 4.66 10.45
C LEU A 48 17.38 4.90 11.95
N GLN A 49 18.48 5.56 12.33
CA GLN A 49 18.69 6.02 13.70
C GLN A 49 17.60 7.02 14.12
N GLU A 50 17.32 8.03 13.29
CA GLU A 50 16.23 8.99 13.55
C GLU A 50 14.87 8.29 13.72
N ALA A 51 14.58 7.30 12.88
CA ALA A 51 13.38 6.47 13.00
C ALA A 51 13.34 5.68 14.31
N ARG A 52 14.48 5.13 14.75
CA ARG A 52 14.58 4.39 16.01
C ARG A 52 14.33 5.32 17.20
N ASP A 53 14.99 6.48 17.22
CA ASP A 53 14.84 7.46 18.28
C ASP A 53 13.39 7.93 18.38
N TYR A 54 12.76 8.24 17.23
CA TYR A 54 11.37 8.65 17.17
C TYR A 54 10.41 7.55 17.64
N THR A 55 10.56 6.31 17.15
CA THR A 55 9.70 5.20 17.56
C THR A 55 9.82 4.89 19.05
N SER A 56 11.04 4.90 19.59
CA SER A 56 11.30 4.73 21.02
C SER A 56 10.64 5.82 21.87
N ALA A 57 10.81 7.10 21.48
CA ALA A 57 10.22 8.24 22.18
C ALA A 57 8.68 8.22 22.20
N HIS A 58 8.06 7.58 21.20
CA HIS A 58 6.60 7.41 21.10
C HIS A 58 6.10 6.05 21.59
N HIS A 59 6.96 5.19 22.15
CA HIS A 59 6.64 3.82 22.57
C HIS A 59 6.03 2.96 21.44
N LYS A 60 6.59 3.08 20.24
CA LYS A 60 6.20 2.36 19.02
C LYS A 60 7.33 1.45 18.55
N GLN A 61 7.00 0.50 17.68
CA GLN A 61 7.96 -0.47 17.18
C GLN A 61 8.50 -0.08 15.80
N LEU A 62 9.78 -0.36 15.56
CA LEU A 62 10.46 -0.20 14.28
C LEU A 62 10.97 -1.55 13.76
N TYR A 63 10.49 -1.95 12.59
CA TYR A 63 10.98 -3.13 11.89
C TYR A 63 11.80 -2.75 10.65
N ILE A 64 12.96 -3.37 10.47
CA ILE A 64 13.83 -3.10 9.32
C ILE A 64 13.80 -4.26 8.34
N VAL A 65 13.63 -3.97 7.05
CA VAL A 65 13.35 -4.99 6.03
C VAL A 65 14.59 -5.34 5.21
N ASN A 66 14.94 -6.63 5.20
CA ASN A 66 15.95 -7.30 4.36
C ASN A 66 15.33 -8.48 3.60
N ASN A 67 14.44 -8.18 2.65
CA ASN A 67 13.56 -9.18 2.03
C ASN A 67 13.79 -9.40 0.52
N ILE A 68 15.01 -9.14 0.04
CA ILE A 68 15.43 -9.54 -1.31
C ILE A 68 15.74 -11.05 -1.38
N ALA A 69 15.90 -11.56 -2.60
CA ALA A 69 16.54 -12.85 -2.87
C ALA A 69 17.98 -12.61 -3.34
N PRO A 70 18.98 -12.50 -2.45
CA PRO A 70 20.33 -12.06 -2.82
C PRO A 70 21.09 -13.12 -3.65
N HIS A 71 21.91 -12.65 -4.60
CA HIS A 71 22.94 -13.49 -5.22
C HIS A 71 24.26 -13.43 -4.43
N ASN A 72 25.15 -14.40 -4.67
CA ASN A 72 26.44 -14.57 -3.97
C ASN A 72 27.25 -13.27 -3.80
N THR A 73 27.23 -12.36 -4.78
CA THR A 73 27.93 -11.07 -4.69
C THR A 73 27.49 -10.22 -3.49
N LYS A 74 26.20 -10.25 -3.13
CA LYS A 74 25.68 -9.52 -1.97
C LYS A 74 26.06 -10.19 -0.64
N LEU A 75 26.22 -11.51 -0.61
CA LEU A 75 26.61 -12.24 0.60
C LEU A 75 27.99 -11.82 1.10
N LYS A 76 28.90 -11.44 0.19
CA LYS A 76 30.27 -10.99 0.51
C LYS A 76 30.33 -9.79 1.46
N THR A 77 29.33 -8.90 1.42
CA THR A 77 29.29 -7.68 2.24
C THR A 77 28.13 -7.68 3.23
N PHE A 78 27.25 -8.68 3.20
CA PHE A 78 25.97 -8.64 3.93
C PHE A 78 26.15 -8.44 5.44
N VAL A 79 27.00 -9.24 6.09
CA VAL A 79 27.22 -9.16 7.54
C VAL A 79 27.79 -7.79 7.94
N GLN A 80 28.75 -7.29 7.16
CA GLN A 80 29.36 -5.97 7.38
C GLN A 80 28.32 -4.84 7.19
N ASP A 81 27.47 -4.95 6.17
CA ASP A 81 26.42 -3.95 5.89
C ASP A 81 25.28 -4.01 6.92
N LEU A 82 25.03 -5.17 7.53
CA LEU A 82 24.01 -5.38 8.55
C LEU A 82 24.46 -4.92 9.94
N ALA A 83 25.75 -5.05 10.28
CA ALA A 83 26.29 -4.69 11.59
C ALA A 83 25.82 -3.32 12.13
N PRO A 84 25.98 -2.19 11.40
CA PRO A 84 25.55 -0.90 11.90
C PRO A 84 24.03 -0.78 12.04
N VAL A 85 23.25 -1.58 11.30
CA VAL A 85 21.79 -1.62 11.41
C VAL A 85 21.35 -2.44 12.64
N ALA A 86 22.07 -3.52 12.94
CA ALA A 86 21.85 -4.32 14.15
C ALA A 86 22.19 -3.53 15.42
N GLU A 87 23.19 -2.66 15.38
CA GLU A 87 23.55 -1.74 16.47
C GLU A 87 22.43 -0.75 16.82
N LEU A 88 21.56 -0.40 15.85
CA LEU A 88 20.37 0.41 16.11
C LEU A 88 19.32 -0.32 16.97
N GLN A 89 19.48 -1.64 17.15
CA GLN A 89 18.56 -2.50 17.88
C GLN A 89 17.09 -2.31 17.42
N PRO A 90 16.79 -2.53 16.12
CA PRO A 90 15.40 -2.53 15.69
C PRO A 90 14.63 -3.64 16.39
N ASP A 91 13.33 -3.44 16.59
CA ASP A 91 12.51 -4.39 17.36
C ASP A 91 12.39 -5.74 16.62
N ALA A 92 12.54 -5.76 15.28
CA ALA A 92 12.77 -6.96 14.49
C ALA A 92 13.31 -6.64 13.09
N MET A 93 13.98 -7.63 12.48
CA MET A 93 14.26 -7.66 11.04
C MET A 93 13.18 -8.43 10.28
N ILE A 94 12.73 -7.94 9.13
CA ILE A 94 11.82 -8.66 8.22
C ILE A 94 12.64 -9.26 7.06
N MET A 95 12.78 -10.58 7.03
CA MET A 95 13.69 -11.28 6.11
C MET A 95 13.02 -12.44 5.37
N SER A 96 13.50 -12.80 4.18
CA SER A 96 12.89 -13.88 3.37
C SER A 96 13.83 -15.00 2.96
N ASP A 97 15.11 -14.69 2.73
CA ASP A 97 16.06 -15.67 2.19
C ASP A 97 16.70 -16.49 3.32
N PRO A 98 16.67 -17.84 3.26
CA PRO A 98 17.22 -18.69 4.30
C PRO A 98 18.71 -18.44 4.58
N GLY A 99 19.50 -18.12 3.56
CA GLY A 99 20.94 -17.92 3.68
C GLY A 99 21.27 -16.67 4.49
N ILE A 100 20.65 -15.53 4.19
CA ILE A 100 20.84 -14.32 5.00
C ILE A 100 20.21 -14.43 6.38
N ILE A 101 19.11 -15.18 6.55
CA ILE A 101 18.54 -15.47 7.88
C ILE A 101 19.56 -16.25 8.73
N MET A 102 20.17 -17.30 8.16
CA MET A 102 21.22 -18.08 8.82
C MET A 102 22.39 -17.18 9.23
N LEU A 103 22.93 -16.39 8.30
CA LEU A 103 24.04 -15.46 8.58
C LEU A 103 23.68 -14.42 9.66
N THR A 104 22.47 -13.86 9.61
CA THR A 104 22.02 -12.91 10.65
C THR A 104 21.96 -13.58 12.02
N ARG A 105 21.46 -14.81 12.12
CA ARG A 105 21.39 -15.54 13.40
C ARG A 105 22.76 -15.94 13.93
N GLU A 106 23.70 -16.30 13.06
CA GLU A 106 25.07 -16.65 13.43
C GLU A 106 25.84 -15.44 13.99
N HIS A 107 25.67 -14.26 13.39
CA HIS A 107 26.43 -13.06 13.75
C HIS A 107 25.71 -12.13 14.74
N PHE A 108 24.37 -12.16 14.77
CA PHE A 108 23.51 -11.30 15.59
C PHE A 108 22.38 -12.13 16.25
N PRO A 109 22.70 -13.10 17.12
CA PRO A 109 21.75 -14.10 17.62
C PRO A 109 20.55 -13.53 18.38
N ASP A 110 20.71 -12.37 19.01
CA ASP A 110 19.68 -11.70 19.81
C ASP A 110 18.73 -10.85 18.96
N LEU A 111 19.04 -10.60 17.68
CA LEU A 111 18.24 -9.78 16.79
C LEU A 111 16.98 -10.54 16.34
N PRO A 112 15.76 -10.10 16.71
CA PRO A 112 14.54 -10.82 16.34
C PRO A 112 14.31 -10.81 14.82
N ILE A 113 13.82 -11.93 14.28
CA ILE A 113 13.54 -12.06 12.84
C ILE A 113 12.07 -12.43 12.63
N HIS A 114 11.40 -11.63 11.80
CA HIS A 114 10.09 -11.87 11.24
C HIS A 114 10.24 -12.37 9.80
N LEU A 115 9.53 -13.44 9.45
CA LEU A 115 9.57 -14.00 8.10
C LEU A 115 8.70 -13.15 7.16
N SER A 116 9.33 -12.60 6.12
CA SER A 116 8.69 -11.88 5.04
C SER A 116 7.81 -12.79 4.19
N VAL A 117 6.70 -12.24 3.70
CA VAL A 117 5.79 -12.88 2.75
C VAL A 117 6.48 -13.45 1.50
N GLN A 118 7.64 -12.89 1.13
CA GLN A 118 8.50 -13.40 0.05
C GLN A 118 9.03 -14.82 0.30
N ALA A 119 8.89 -15.39 1.50
CA ALA A 119 9.21 -16.78 1.80
C ALA A 119 8.07 -17.77 1.44
N ASN A 120 6.88 -17.27 1.08
CA ASN A 120 5.71 -18.06 0.66
C ASN A 120 5.24 -19.08 1.71
N ALA A 121 5.06 -18.64 2.96
CA ALA A 121 4.49 -19.48 4.01
C ALA A 121 2.97 -19.64 3.81
N VAL A 122 2.57 -20.74 3.16
CA VAL A 122 1.20 -21.01 2.69
C VAL A 122 0.53 -22.19 3.41
N ASN A 123 1.19 -22.79 4.39
CA ASN A 123 0.66 -23.92 5.16
C ASN A 123 1.31 -23.98 6.54
N TRP A 124 0.68 -24.72 7.46
CA TRP A 124 1.14 -24.81 8.84
C TRP A 124 2.51 -25.51 8.97
N ALA A 125 2.85 -26.43 8.06
CA ALA A 125 4.12 -27.15 8.12
C ALA A 125 5.30 -26.21 7.82
N ALA A 126 5.16 -25.32 6.84
CA ALA A 126 6.12 -24.27 6.56
C ALA A 126 6.26 -23.30 7.74
N VAL A 127 5.14 -22.90 8.37
CA VAL A 127 5.17 -22.05 9.56
C VAL A 127 5.94 -22.72 10.71
N LYS A 128 5.67 -24.00 10.99
CA LYS A 128 6.42 -24.78 12.00
C LYS A 128 7.90 -24.92 11.68
N PHE A 129 8.24 -25.15 10.41
CA PHE A 129 9.63 -25.22 9.99
C PHE A 129 10.36 -23.91 10.35
N TRP A 130 9.78 -22.76 9.98
CA TRP A 130 10.38 -21.45 10.28
C TRP A 130 10.43 -21.14 11.77
N GLN A 131 9.42 -21.56 12.53
CA GLN A 131 9.43 -21.49 14.00
C GLN A 131 10.64 -22.24 14.59
N GLN A 132 10.93 -23.45 14.09
CA GLN A 132 12.10 -24.24 14.52
C GLN A 132 13.42 -23.59 14.13
N GLN A 133 13.45 -22.77 13.07
CA GLN A 133 14.60 -21.94 12.71
C GLN A 133 14.74 -20.67 13.58
N GLY A 134 13.86 -20.48 14.57
CA GLY A 134 13.92 -19.37 15.52
C GLY A 134 13.25 -18.07 15.06
N ILE A 135 12.44 -18.12 14.00
CA ILE A 135 11.59 -17.00 13.57
C ILE A 135 10.55 -16.70 14.66
N LYS A 136 10.31 -15.41 14.93
CA LYS A 136 9.38 -14.94 15.97
C LYS A 136 7.98 -14.65 15.46
N ARG A 137 7.87 -14.21 14.21
CA ARG A 137 6.60 -13.89 13.55
C ARG A 137 6.65 -14.31 12.09
N VAL A 138 5.58 -14.89 11.57
CA VAL A 138 5.45 -15.25 10.15
C VAL A 138 4.41 -14.36 9.47
N ILE A 139 4.86 -13.61 8.46
CA ILE A 139 3.99 -12.87 7.56
C ILE A 139 3.46 -13.85 6.53
N LEU A 140 2.20 -14.22 6.67
CA LEU A 140 1.54 -15.23 5.85
C LEU A 140 1.39 -14.77 4.40
N SER A 141 1.38 -15.76 3.49
CA SER A 141 1.19 -15.54 2.06
C SER A 141 -0.12 -14.83 1.77
N ARG A 142 -0.14 -13.96 0.75
CA ARG A 142 -1.35 -13.22 0.34
C ARG A 142 -2.37 -14.07 -0.42
N GLU A 143 -2.02 -15.34 -0.69
CA GLU A 143 -2.80 -16.34 -1.41
C GLU A 143 -3.68 -17.21 -0.50
N LEU A 144 -3.69 -16.96 0.80
CA LEU A 144 -4.44 -17.75 1.79
C LEU A 144 -5.84 -17.19 2.05
N GLY A 145 -6.80 -18.12 2.23
CA GLY A 145 -8.14 -17.84 2.73
C GLY A 145 -8.21 -17.79 4.26
N LEU A 146 -9.27 -17.18 4.80
CA LEU A 146 -9.48 -17.06 6.25
C LEU A 146 -9.48 -18.42 6.97
N ASN A 147 -10.11 -19.45 6.38
CA ASN A 147 -10.15 -20.79 6.96
C ASN A 147 -8.76 -21.45 7.00
N GLU A 148 -7.92 -21.21 5.99
CA GLU A 148 -6.54 -21.73 5.97
C GLU A 148 -5.68 -21.00 7.01
N ILE A 149 -5.87 -19.68 7.17
CA ILE A 149 -5.19 -18.89 8.21
C ILE A 149 -5.58 -19.40 9.60
N GLU A 150 -6.87 -19.70 9.82
CA GLU A 150 -7.37 -20.29 11.06
C GLU A 150 -6.74 -21.66 11.33
N GLU A 151 -6.66 -22.55 10.34
CA GLU A 151 -5.98 -23.84 10.50
C GLU A 151 -4.50 -23.65 10.86
N ILE A 152 -3.79 -22.74 10.20
CA ILE A 152 -2.39 -22.43 10.49
C ILE A 152 -2.23 -21.98 11.94
N ARG A 153 -3.10 -21.06 12.39
CA ARG A 153 -3.11 -20.57 13.77
C ARG A 153 -3.33 -21.69 14.79
N GLN A 154 -4.31 -22.55 14.57
CA GLN A 154 -4.62 -23.69 15.45
C GLN A 154 -3.47 -24.69 15.52
N ARG A 155 -2.81 -24.96 14.38
CA ARG A 155 -1.69 -25.90 14.29
C ARG A 155 -0.38 -25.33 14.85
N CYS A 156 -0.23 -24.00 14.87
CA CYS A 156 0.98 -23.31 15.27
C CYS A 156 0.67 -22.23 16.33
N PRO A 157 0.16 -22.57 17.53
CA PRO A 157 -0.31 -21.59 18.52
C PRO A 157 0.79 -20.72 19.15
N ASP A 158 2.06 -21.14 19.09
CA ASP A 158 3.16 -20.50 19.82
C ASP A 158 4.02 -19.52 18.99
N ILE A 159 3.65 -19.27 17.73
CA ILE A 159 4.35 -18.31 16.85
C ILE A 159 3.42 -17.18 16.42
N GLU A 160 3.93 -15.96 16.31
CA GLU A 160 3.08 -14.84 15.88
C GLU A 160 2.74 -14.94 14.39
N LEU A 161 1.49 -14.65 14.04
CA LEU A 161 1.02 -14.59 12.65
C LEU A 161 0.70 -13.15 12.25
N GLU A 162 1.16 -12.76 11.07
CA GLU A 162 0.90 -11.45 10.48
C GLU A 162 0.21 -11.60 9.12
N VAL A 163 -0.86 -10.85 8.90
CA VAL A 163 -1.69 -10.93 7.68
C VAL A 163 -1.77 -9.56 7.01
N PHE A 164 -1.55 -9.51 5.70
CA PHE A 164 -1.80 -8.30 4.92
C PHE A 164 -3.30 -8.02 4.83
N VAL A 165 -3.69 -6.77 5.10
CA VAL A 165 -5.10 -6.35 5.06
C VAL A 165 -5.37 -5.22 4.08
N HIS A 166 -4.34 -4.52 3.61
CA HIS A 166 -4.50 -3.40 2.68
C HIS A 166 -3.30 -3.22 1.76
N GLY A 167 -3.54 -2.68 0.56
CA GLY A 167 -2.52 -2.20 -0.37
C GLY A 167 -2.33 -3.08 -1.61
N ALA A 168 -1.37 -2.73 -2.48
CA ALA A 168 -1.34 -3.28 -3.82
C ALA A 168 -1.06 -4.80 -3.85
N LEU A 169 -1.95 -5.57 -4.50
CA LEU A 169 -1.67 -6.96 -4.82
C LEU A 169 -0.66 -7.04 -5.97
N CYS A 170 0.12 -8.11 -5.96
CA CYS A 170 1.01 -8.44 -7.06
C CYS A 170 0.37 -9.60 -7.82
N MET A 171 0.42 -9.57 -9.15
CA MET A 171 0.07 -10.74 -9.95
C MET A 171 1.06 -11.90 -9.78
N ALA A 172 2.30 -11.60 -9.39
CA ALA A 172 3.30 -12.62 -9.13
C ALA A 172 3.13 -13.17 -7.71
N TYR A 173 3.35 -14.48 -7.54
CA TYR A 173 3.17 -15.19 -6.28
C TYR A 173 3.97 -14.55 -5.16
N SER A 174 3.26 -13.90 -4.22
CA SER A 174 3.82 -13.08 -3.14
C SER A 174 4.92 -12.09 -3.55
N GLY A 175 4.95 -11.68 -4.82
CA GLY A 175 5.91 -10.73 -5.39
C GLY A 175 7.16 -11.34 -6.04
N ARG A 176 7.28 -12.68 -6.12
CA ARG A 176 8.37 -13.37 -6.81
C ARG A 176 8.16 -13.34 -8.32
N CYS A 177 8.67 -12.30 -8.97
CA CYS A 177 8.41 -12.01 -10.38
C CYS A 177 9.68 -12.15 -11.23
N LEU A 178 9.56 -12.50 -12.51
CA LEU A 178 10.66 -12.44 -13.48
C LEU A 178 10.44 -11.37 -14.56
N LEU A 179 9.22 -10.86 -14.70
CA LEU A 179 8.78 -10.02 -15.81
C LEU A 179 9.64 -8.76 -15.98
N SER A 180 9.84 -8.00 -14.90
CA SER A 180 10.68 -6.79 -14.91
C SER A 180 12.14 -7.09 -15.28
N GLY A 181 12.68 -8.24 -14.85
CA GLY A 181 14.03 -8.67 -15.17
C GLY A 181 14.17 -9.06 -16.64
N TYR A 182 13.17 -9.78 -17.16
CA TYR A 182 13.15 -10.23 -18.55
C TYR A 182 13.03 -9.05 -19.52
N ILE A 183 12.02 -8.20 -19.32
CA ILE A 183 11.67 -7.09 -20.22
C ILE A 183 12.68 -5.94 -20.08
N ASN A 184 12.99 -5.50 -18.85
CA ASN A 184 13.70 -4.24 -18.62
C ASN A 184 15.08 -4.39 -18.02
N LYS A 185 15.57 -5.64 -17.92
CA LYS A 185 16.85 -5.99 -17.29
C LYS A 185 16.97 -5.43 -15.85
N ARG A 186 15.83 -5.28 -15.18
CA ARG A 186 15.73 -4.79 -13.80
C ARG A 186 15.10 -5.85 -12.92
N ASP A 187 15.93 -6.48 -12.10
CA ASP A 187 15.52 -7.60 -11.27
C ASP A 187 14.54 -7.16 -10.15
N PRO A 188 13.27 -7.61 -10.21
CA PRO A 188 12.29 -7.26 -9.19
C PRO A 188 12.61 -7.87 -7.82
N ASN A 189 13.31 -9.01 -7.76
CA ASN A 189 13.68 -9.69 -6.51
C ASN A 189 14.93 -9.09 -5.84
N GLN A 190 15.59 -8.14 -6.51
CA GLN A 190 16.63 -7.25 -5.95
C GLN A 190 16.07 -5.86 -5.58
N GLY A 191 14.75 -5.68 -5.68
CA GLY A 191 14.07 -4.42 -5.34
C GLY A 191 13.96 -3.42 -6.49
N ALA A 192 14.32 -3.80 -7.72
CA ALA A 192 14.33 -2.91 -8.89
C ALA A 192 13.08 -3.06 -9.80
N CYS A 193 11.97 -3.61 -9.28
CA CYS A 193 10.74 -3.82 -10.05
C CYS A 193 10.25 -2.51 -10.70
N THR A 194 10.07 -2.53 -12.02
CA THR A 194 9.52 -1.40 -12.78
C THR A 194 8.02 -1.40 -12.91
N ASN A 195 7.35 -2.36 -12.25
CA ASN A 195 5.92 -2.61 -12.42
C ASN A 195 5.56 -2.92 -13.88
N ALA A 196 6.40 -3.68 -14.60
CA ALA A 196 6.21 -3.99 -16.02
C ALA A 196 4.84 -4.62 -16.33
N CYS A 197 4.29 -5.42 -15.41
CA CYS A 197 2.95 -5.99 -15.55
C CYS A 197 1.82 -4.95 -15.64
N ARG A 198 2.10 -3.68 -15.37
CA ARG A 198 1.14 -2.57 -15.33
C ARG A 198 1.44 -1.50 -16.37
N TRP A 199 2.34 -1.79 -17.31
CA TRP A 199 2.66 -0.87 -18.39
C TRP A 199 1.54 -0.86 -19.41
N GLU A 200 1.45 0.26 -20.13
CA GLU A 200 0.66 0.37 -21.34
C GLU A 200 1.38 -0.39 -22.45
N TYR A 201 0.77 -1.49 -22.91
CA TYR A 201 1.29 -2.27 -24.03
C TYR A 201 0.46 -1.93 -25.27
N LYS A 202 1.15 -1.63 -26.38
CA LYS A 202 0.54 -1.36 -27.68
C LYS A 202 0.65 -2.61 -28.55
N ALA A 203 -0.44 -2.99 -29.21
CA ALA A 203 -0.42 -4.02 -30.23
C ALA A 203 -0.08 -3.40 -31.60
N GLU A 204 0.86 -4.00 -32.32
CA GLU A 204 1.19 -3.61 -33.70
C GLU A 204 0.85 -4.77 -34.63
N ALA A 205 0.36 -4.47 -35.83
CA ALA A 205 0.12 -5.48 -36.86
C ALA A 205 1.45 -6.13 -37.26
N ALA A 206 1.47 -7.46 -37.30
CA ALA A 206 2.64 -8.23 -37.71
C ALA A 206 2.32 -9.15 -38.88
N VAL A 207 3.27 -9.28 -39.80
CA VAL A 207 3.24 -10.27 -40.89
C VAL A 207 4.26 -11.37 -40.61
N ASP A 208 3.99 -12.56 -41.12
CA ASP A 208 4.96 -13.64 -41.09
C ASP A 208 6.05 -13.40 -42.14
N ASN A 209 7.31 -13.56 -41.74
CA ASN A 209 8.41 -13.58 -42.70
C ASN A 209 8.65 -15.01 -43.22
N GLN A 210 9.57 -15.18 -44.16
CA GLN A 210 9.83 -16.48 -44.78
C GLN A 210 10.37 -17.56 -43.80
N VAL A 211 10.63 -17.20 -42.54
CA VAL A 211 11.13 -18.11 -41.51
C VAL A 211 10.18 -18.25 -40.30
N GLY A 212 8.92 -17.82 -40.40
CA GLY A 212 7.94 -18.03 -39.32
C GLY A 212 7.99 -16.99 -38.19
N GLN A 213 8.68 -15.85 -38.39
CA GLN A 213 8.78 -14.79 -37.39
C GLN A 213 7.83 -13.64 -37.72
N PHE A 214 7.04 -13.25 -36.72
CA PHE A 214 6.21 -12.05 -36.75
C PHE A 214 7.09 -10.80 -36.78
N ILE A 215 7.06 -10.08 -37.89
CA ILE A 215 7.72 -8.77 -38.05
C ILE A 215 6.67 -7.67 -38.20
N PRO A 216 6.94 -6.43 -37.74
CA PRO A 216 6.00 -5.32 -37.95
C PRO A 216 5.65 -5.19 -39.43
N ALA A 217 4.34 -5.15 -39.73
CA ALA A 217 3.83 -5.02 -41.08
C ALA A 217 4.17 -3.61 -41.61
N ARG A 218 5.33 -3.46 -42.24
CA ARG A 218 5.67 -2.22 -42.95
C ARG A 218 4.93 -2.22 -44.27
N ASP A 219 4.18 -1.15 -44.48
CA ASP A 219 3.12 -0.92 -45.47
C ASP A 219 1.75 -1.48 -45.04
N ALA A 220 0.96 -0.53 -44.55
CA ALA A 220 -0.30 -0.67 -43.86
C ALA A 220 -1.37 -1.39 -44.71
N VAL A 221 -1.87 -2.50 -44.17
CA VAL A 221 -3.29 -2.84 -44.33
C VAL A 221 -3.99 -2.14 -43.18
N GLU A 222 -4.99 -1.29 -43.46
CA GLU A 222 -5.75 -0.62 -42.41
C GLU A 222 -6.33 -1.68 -41.45
N PRO A 223 -5.92 -1.66 -40.18
CA PRO A 223 -6.59 -2.46 -39.18
C PRO A 223 -8.03 -1.95 -39.07
N THR A 224 -9.00 -2.86 -39.10
CA THR A 224 -10.41 -2.51 -38.81
C THR A 224 -10.61 -2.13 -37.32
N LEU A 225 -9.56 -2.27 -36.50
CA LEU A 225 -9.42 -1.73 -35.16
C LEU A 225 -8.69 -0.37 -35.23
N GLY A 226 -9.40 0.71 -34.90
CA GLY A 226 -8.92 2.09 -35.02
C GLY A 226 -9.60 2.91 -36.14
N MET A 227 -10.41 2.28 -37.00
CA MET A 227 -11.35 2.98 -37.87
C MET A 227 -12.62 3.33 -37.09
N GLY A 228 -12.57 4.42 -36.33
CA GLY A 228 -13.67 4.94 -35.52
C GLY A 228 -13.16 5.81 -34.37
N THR A 229 -14.04 6.63 -33.79
CA THR A 229 -13.75 7.36 -32.55
C THR A 229 -13.39 6.34 -31.45
N PRO A 230 -12.34 6.57 -30.63
CA PRO A 230 -12.09 5.75 -29.44
C PRO A 230 -13.40 5.54 -28.66
N THR A 231 -13.66 4.32 -28.22
CA THR A 231 -14.93 3.95 -27.59
C THR A 231 -14.74 3.79 -26.10
N ASP A 232 -15.63 4.40 -25.31
CA ASP A 232 -15.78 4.08 -23.89
C ASP A 232 -16.49 2.72 -23.69
N GLN A 233 -16.77 1.97 -24.76
CA GLN A 233 -17.30 0.61 -24.67
C GLN A 233 -16.27 -0.34 -24.06
N ALA A 234 -16.67 -0.97 -22.97
CA ALA A 234 -15.97 -2.12 -22.41
C ALA A 234 -15.97 -3.29 -23.42
N PHE A 235 -14.79 -3.85 -23.68
CA PHE A 235 -14.64 -5.09 -24.43
C PHE A 235 -14.59 -6.27 -23.48
N LEU A 236 -14.95 -7.46 -23.96
CA LEU A 236 -14.90 -8.70 -23.21
C LEU A 236 -13.92 -9.67 -23.89
N LEU A 237 -12.87 -10.07 -23.19
CA LEU A 237 -11.94 -11.14 -23.54
C LEU A 237 -12.50 -12.46 -23.03
N THR A 238 -12.67 -13.42 -23.94
CA THR A 238 -13.10 -14.77 -23.59
C THR A 238 -11.94 -15.75 -23.77
N GLU A 239 -11.66 -16.54 -22.74
CA GLU A 239 -10.72 -17.65 -22.84
C GLU A 239 -11.38 -18.82 -23.60
N PRO A 240 -10.69 -19.51 -24.53
CA PRO A 240 -11.28 -20.61 -25.30
C PRO A 240 -11.87 -21.75 -24.45
N GLN A 241 -11.37 -21.91 -23.22
CA GLN A 241 -11.79 -22.95 -22.28
C GLN A 241 -12.88 -22.48 -21.31
N ARG A 242 -13.20 -21.19 -21.32
CA ARG A 242 -14.25 -20.55 -20.50
C ARG A 242 -15.02 -19.50 -21.33
N PRO A 243 -15.72 -19.92 -22.39
CA PRO A 243 -16.43 -19.01 -23.28
C PRO A 243 -17.59 -18.27 -22.60
N ASP A 244 -18.05 -18.76 -21.44
CA ASP A 244 -19.13 -18.17 -20.66
C ASP A 244 -18.63 -17.23 -19.54
N GLU A 245 -17.30 -17.05 -19.40
CA GLU A 245 -16.67 -16.16 -18.41
C GLU A 245 -15.90 -15.01 -19.10
N PRO A 246 -16.61 -14.06 -19.74
CA PRO A 246 -15.96 -12.93 -20.37
C PRO A 246 -15.25 -12.02 -19.34
N MET A 247 -13.97 -11.75 -19.56
CA MET A 247 -13.15 -10.83 -18.78
C MET A 247 -13.11 -9.45 -19.45
N PRO A 248 -13.50 -8.37 -18.79
CA PRO A 248 -13.47 -7.07 -19.44
C PRO A 248 -12.04 -6.57 -19.69
N ALA A 249 -11.78 -6.13 -20.91
CA ALA A 249 -10.58 -5.40 -21.30
C ALA A 249 -10.93 -3.96 -21.63
N PHE A 250 -10.09 -3.05 -21.14
CA PHE A 250 -10.22 -1.62 -21.38
C PHE A 250 -9.08 -1.17 -22.26
N GLU A 251 -9.45 -0.35 -23.24
CA GLU A 251 -8.54 0.36 -24.11
C GLU A 251 -8.86 1.84 -23.94
N ASP A 252 -7.88 2.63 -23.52
CA ASP A 252 -7.97 4.09 -23.52
C ASP A 252 -7.02 4.67 -24.58
N GLU A 253 -6.91 6.00 -24.63
CA GLU A 253 -5.96 6.70 -25.53
C GLU A 253 -4.48 6.33 -25.30
N HIS A 254 -4.19 5.54 -24.27
CA HIS A 254 -2.85 5.13 -23.85
C HIS A 254 -2.57 3.62 -24.04
N GLY A 255 -3.57 2.72 -24.07
CA GLY A 255 -3.43 1.32 -24.52
C GLY A 255 -4.33 0.30 -23.81
N THR A 256 -4.03 -0.99 -23.94
CA THR A 256 -4.83 -2.10 -23.37
C THR A 256 -4.23 -2.66 -22.07
N TYR A 257 -5.05 -2.82 -21.02
CA TYR A 257 -4.62 -3.33 -19.71
C TYR A 257 -5.02 -4.78 -19.47
N ILE A 258 -4.12 -5.75 -19.69
CA ILE A 258 -4.42 -7.21 -19.62
C ILE A 258 -4.02 -7.85 -18.27
N MET A 259 -3.14 -7.18 -17.49
CA MET A 259 -2.38 -7.78 -16.38
C MET A 259 -2.51 -6.98 -15.06
N ASN A 260 -3.60 -6.24 -14.88
CA ASN A 260 -3.73 -5.33 -13.74
C ASN A 260 -4.37 -6.00 -12.53
N SER A 261 -3.57 -6.31 -11.49
CA SER A 261 -4.11 -6.73 -10.20
C SER A 261 -4.64 -5.53 -9.40
N ARG A 262 -5.87 -5.67 -8.90
CA ARG A 262 -6.55 -4.78 -7.94
C ARG A 262 -5.75 -4.61 -6.64
N ASP A 263 -6.10 -3.61 -5.85
CA ASP A 263 -5.52 -3.41 -4.52
C ASP A 263 -6.32 -4.22 -3.47
N LEU A 264 -5.65 -4.75 -2.45
CA LEU A 264 -6.28 -5.44 -1.33
C LEU A 264 -6.96 -4.43 -0.39
N ARG A 265 -8.18 -4.72 0.03
CA ARG A 265 -8.89 -4.07 1.14
C ARG A 265 -9.73 -5.10 1.87
N ALA A 266 -9.25 -5.51 3.03
CA ALA A 266 -9.85 -6.53 3.88
C ALA A 266 -10.42 -5.96 5.19
N ILE A 267 -10.86 -4.69 5.20
CA ILE A 267 -11.34 -4.02 6.42
C ILE A 267 -12.53 -4.75 7.06
N GLN A 268 -13.42 -5.32 6.25
CA GLN A 268 -14.55 -6.15 6.68
C GLN A 268 -14.15 -7.46 7.35
N HIS A 269 -12.94 -7.94 7.08
CA HIS A 269 -12.42 -9.21 7.62
C HIS A 269 -11.64 -9.00 8.91
N VAL A 270 -11.47 -7.76 9.38
CA VAL A 270 -10.71 -7.44 10.60
C VAL A 270 -11.29 -8.17 11.82
N GLN A 271 -12.61 -8.17 11.99
CA GLN A 271 -13.26 -8.88 13.09
C GLN A 271 -12.91 -10.37 13.07
N ARG A 272 -13.04 -11.02 11.91
CA ARG A 272 -12.71 -12.44 11.77
C ARG A 272 -11.23 -12.74 12.04
N LEU A 273 -10.32 -11.87 11.60
CA LEU A 273 -8.89 -12.02 11.86
C LEU A 273 -8.54 -11.85 13.35
N VAL A 274 -9.24 -10.95 14.06
CA VAL A 274 -9.13 -10.80 15.52
C VAL A 274 -9.62 -12.05 16.23
N GLU A 275 -10.76 -12.60 15.81
CA GLU A 275 -11.33 -13.86 16.37
C GLU A 275 -10.42 -15.06 16.16
N ILE A 276 -9.79 -15.17 14.98
CA ILE A 276 -8.78 -16.20 14.71
C ILE A 276 -7.60 -16.07 15.68
N GLY A 277 -7.25 -14.86 16.13
CA GLY A 277 -6.07 -14.61 16.96
C GLY A 277 -4.82 -14.36 16.12
N VAL A 278 -4.98 -13.63 15.01
CA VAL A 278 -3.86 -13.05 14.26
C VAL A 278 -3.19 -11.97 15.12
N ASP A 279 -1.86 -11.99 15.20
CA ASP A 279 -1.10 -11.13 16.11
C ASP A 279 -0.81 -9.74 15.52
N SER A 280 -0.76 -9.64 14.18
CA SER A 280 -0.46 -8.39 13.48
C SER A 280 -1.23 -8.26 12.16
N LEU A 281 -1.81 -7.09 11.92
CA LEU A 281 -2.41 -6.70 10.65
C LEU A 281 -1.48 -5.73 9.93
N LYS A 282 -1.14 -6.07 8.68
CA LYS A 282 -0.14 -5.34 7.90
C LYS A 282 -0.75 -4.57 6.75
N ILE A 283 -0.38 -3.30 6.64
CA ILE A 283 -0.68 -2.45 5.48
C ILE A 283 0.53 -2.46 4.53
N GLU A 284 0.31 -2.69 3.23
CA GLU A 284 1.31 -2.44 2.19
C GLU A 284 1.19 -1.00 1.69
N GLY A 285 2.33 -0.36 1.41
CA GLY A 285 2.32 0.91 0.68
C GLY A 285 3.59 1.74 0.84
N ARG A 286 4.79 1.15 0.85
CA ARG A 286 6.04 1.93 1.10
C ARG A 286 6.26 3.08 0.12
N THR A 287 5.65 3.02 -1.06
CA THR A 287 5.74 4.05 -2.10
C THR A 287 4.53 4.98 -2.14
N LYS A 288 3.59 4.84 -1.21
CA LYS A 288 2.35 5.63 -1.14
C LYS A 288 2.59 6.92 -0.33
N SER A 289 1.67 7.87 -0.47
CA SER A 289 1.77 9.18 0.20
C SER A 289 1.63 9.06 1.73
N PHE A 290 2.04 10.11 2.44
CA PHE A 290 1.81 10.21 3.89
C PHE A 290 0.32 10.21 4.23
N TYR A 291 -0.53 10.82 3.38
CA TYR A 291 -1.99 10.76 3.51
C TYR A 291 -2.53 9.32 3.44
N TYR A 292 -2.04 8.50 2.51
CA TYR A 292 -2.42 7.08 2.45
C TYR A 292 -2.06 6.36 3.76
N CYS A 293 -0.85 6.60 4.28
CA CYS A 293 -0.40 5.97 5.53
C CYS A 293 -1.28 6.39 6.72
N ALA A 294 -1.60 7.68 6.82
CA ALA A 294 -2.48 8.22 7.86
C ALA A 294 -3.90 7.65 7.77
N ARG A 295 -4.54 7.73 6.60
CA ARG A 295 -5.93 7.26 6.41
C ARG A 295 -6.08 5.77 6.65
N THR A 296 -5.17 4.96 6.09
CA THR A 296 -5.21 3.51 6.32
C THR A 296 -4.95 3.19 7.79
N ALA A 297 -3.97 3.82 8.44
CA ALA A 297 -3.73 3.61 9.88
C ALA A 297 -4.97 3.96 10.72
N GLN A 298 -5.59 5.12 10.47
CA GLN A 298 -6.75 5.60 11.22
C GLN A 298 -7.94 4.64 11.11
N VAL A 299 -8.29 4.24 9.88
CA VAL A 299 -9.46 3.40 9.64
C VAL A 299 -9.25 1.98 10.16
N TYR A 300 -8.10 1.36 9.89
CA TYR A 300 -7.81 0.02 10.42
C TYR A 300 -7.68 0.03 11.94
N ARG A 301 -7.22 1.12 12.55
CA ARG A 301 -7.19 1.23 14.01
C ARG A 301 -8.58 1.27 14.61
N LYS A 302 -9.49 2.07 14.06
CA LYS A 302 -10.92 2.07 14.45
C LYS A 302 -11.50 0.65 14.35
N ALA A 303 -11.26 -0.04 13.24
CA ALA A 303 -11.77 -1.39 13.01
C ALA A 303 -11.22 -2.44 13.99
N ILE A 304 -9.91 -2.41 14.26
CA ILE A 304 -9.28 -3.30 15.25
C ILE A 304 -9.86 -3.04 16.64
N ASP A 305 -9.99 -1.78 17.02
CA ASP A 305 -10.47 -1.38 18.33
C ASP A 305 -11.94 -1.80 18.55
N ALA A 306 -12.80 -1.57 17.55
CA ALA A 306 -14.19 -2.03 17.56
C ALA A 306 -14.30 -3.55 17.65
N ALA A 307 -13.55 -4.29 16.81
CA ALA A 307 -13.52 -5.75 16.85
C ALA A 307 -13.08 -6.29 18.22
N CYS A 308 -12.08 -5.67 18.86
CA CYS A 308 -11.64 -6.07 20.19
C CYS A 308 -12.69 -5.81 21.29
N ARG A 309 -13.57 -4.83 21.09
CA ARG A 309 -14.72 -4.54 21.96
C ARG A 309 -15.96 -5.38 21.63
N GLY A 310 -15.94 -6.16 20.55
CA GLY A 310 -17.10 -6.91 20.05
C GLY A 310 -18.18 -6.03 19.42
N GLU A 311 -17.80 -4.83 18.96
CA GLU A 311 -18.70 -3.93 18.25
C GLU A 311 -18.89 -4.38 16.80
N ALA A 312 -20.05 -4.05 16.23
CA ALA A 312 -20.35 -4.35 14.83
C ALA A 312 -19.44 -3.56 13.88
N PHE A 313 -19.15 -4.15 12.72
CA PHE A 313 -18.45 -3.48 11.65
C PHE A 313 -19.22 -2.26 11.13
N ASP A 314 -18.53 -1.12 11.02
CA ASP A 314 -19.08 0.10 10.46
C ASP A 314 -18.79 0.16 8.95
N ALA A 315 -19.87 0.22 8.15
CA ALA A 315 -19.78 0.26 6.71
C ALA A 315 -19.12 1.54 6.18
N ASP A 316 -19.13 2.64 6.94
CA ASP A 316 -18.53 3.90 6.51
C ASP A 316 -17.00 3.80 6.38
N TRP A 317 -16.36 2.86 7.10
CA TRP A 317 -14.93 2.59 6.96
C TRP A 317 -14.55 2.09 5.56
N PHE A 318 -15.49 1.44 4.85
CA PHE A 318 -15.26 1.08 3.46
C PHE A 318 -15.13 2.31 2.58
N LEU A 319 -16.05 3.27 2.75
CA LEU A 319 -16.11 4.51 1.99
C LEU A 319 -14.87 5.37 2.27
N GLU A 320 -14.45 5.49 3.54
CA GLU A 320 -13.24 6.24 3.92
C GLU A 320 -11.98 5.74 3.20
N LEU A 321 -11.86 4.42 2.95
CA LEU A 321 -10.73 3.82 2.23
C LEU A 321 -10.88 3.90 0.71
N GLU A 322 -12.11 3.93 0.18
CA GLU A 322 -12.41 4.02 -1.25
C GLU A 322 -11.84 5.30 -1.87
N HIS A 323 -11.70 6.35 -1.07
CA HIS A 323 -11.18 7.65 -1.48
C HIS A 323 -9.66 7.67 -1.65
N LEU A 324 -8.96 6.58 -1.35
CA LEU A 324 -7.53 6.49 -1.59
C LEU A 324 -7.28 6.11 -3.05
N ALA A 325 -6.22 6.65 -3.65
CA ALA A 325 -5.77 6.26 -4.97
C ALA A 325 -5.49 4.74 -5.03
N ASN A 326 -6.43 4.01 -5.64
CA ASN A 326 -6.47 2.56 -5.76
C ASN A 326 -6.76 2.17 -7.23
N ARG A 327 -6.83 0.87 -7.55
CA ARG A 327 -7.11 0.39 -8.92
C ARG A 327 -8.26 -0.61 -8.92
N GLY A 328 -9.30 -0.27 -8.18
CA GLY A 328 -10.31 -1.20 -7.71
C GLY A 328 -9.82 -1.96 -6.47
N TYR A 329 -10.75 -2.28 -5.59
CA TYR A 329 -10.50 -3.07 -4.39
C TYR A 329 -10.98 -4.51 -4.55
N THR A 330 -10.31 -5.43 -3.85
CA THR A 330 -10.72 -6.82 -3.66
C THR A 330 -10.31 -7.24 -2.26
N ASP A 331 -10.99 -8.21 -1.68
CA ASP A 331 -10.53 -8.90 -0.48
C ASP A 331 -9.49 -10.00 -0.77
N GLY A 332 -9.09 -10.13 -2.03
CA GLY A 332 -8.02 -11.02 -2.47
C GLY A 332 -8.42 -12.48 -2.28
N PHE A 333 -7.51 -13.27 -1.73
CA PHE A 333 -7.75 -14.71 -1.50
C PHE A 333 -8.38 -15.01 -0.14
N LEU A 334 -8.60 -13.99 0.71
CA LEU A 334 -9.17 -14.18 2.06
C LEU A 334 -10.56 -14.83 2.01
N GLN A 335 -11.33 -14.56 0.96
CA GLN A 335 -12.52 -15.33 0.59
C GLN A 335 -12.34 -15.94 -0.80
N ARG A 336 -12.27 -17.27 -0.88
CA ARG A 336 -12.23 -18.00 -2.15
C ARG A 336 -13.64 -18.05 -2.73
N HIS A 337 -13.83 -17.50 -3.93
CA HIS A 337 -15.09 -17.43 -4.69
C HIS A 337 -16.12 -16.41 -4.18
N ASN A 338 -15.75 -15.14 -4.11
CA ASN A 338 -16.77 -14.08 -4.13
C ASN A 338 -17.39 -14.01 -5.52
N HIS A 339 -18.73 -14.02 -5.56
CA HIS A 339 -19.51 -13.77 -6.77
C HIS A 339 -19.00 -12.47 -7.43
N GLN A 340 -19.01 -12.45 -8.77
CA GLN A 340 -18.50 -11.38 -9.64
C GLN A 340 -19.07 -9.97 -9.31
N ASP A 341 -20.07 -9.88 -8.42
CA ASP A 341 -20.86 -8.69 -8.09
C ASP A 341 -20.08 -7.56 -7.38
N TYR A 342 -18.91 -7.83 -6.79
CA TYR A 342 -18.06 -6.77 -6.21
C TYR A 342 -16.93 -6.32 -7.14
N GLN A 343 -16.94 -6.81 -8.38
CA GLN A 343 -15.85 -6.60 -9.31
C GLN A 343 -16.14 -5.43 -10.24
N GLN A 344 -15.87 -4.21 -9.77
CA GLN A 344 -15.93 -3.03 -10.64
C GLN A 344 -14.71 -3.03 -11.57
N TYR A 345 -14.96 -3.34 -12.84
CA TYR A 345 -13.95 -3.33 -13.89
C TYR A 345 -13.81 -1.95 -14.56
N ALA A 346 -14.76 -1.04 -14.32
CA ALA A 346 -14.95 0.17 -15.12
C ALA A 346 -13.81 1.21 -15.14
N ARG A 347 -12.76 1.11 -14.31
CA ARG A 347 -11.69 2.13 -14.26
C ARG A 347 -10.29 1.54 -14.07
N GLY A 348 -9.43 1.72 -15.08
CA GLY A 348 -8.00 1.35 -15.05
C GLY A 348 -7.09 2.34 -14.31
N ASN A 349 -7.59 3.56 -14.04
CA ASN A 349 -6.86 4.65 -13.39
C ASN A 349 -7.24 4.84 -11.93
N SER A 350 -6.26 5.27 -11.12
CA SER A 350 -6.46 5.65 -9.72
C SER A 350 -7.22 6.98 -9.60
N ALA A 351 -8.55 6.90 -9.58
CA ALA A 351 -9.40 8.03 -9.27
C ALA A 351 -9.65 8.13 -7.74
N SER A 352 -9.71 9.37 -7.25
CA SER A 352 -10.00 9.73 -5.85
C SER A 352 -11.30 10.53 -5.89
N ASP A 353 -12.43 9.83 -6.03
CA ASP A 353 -13.64 10.42 -6.64
C ASP A 353 -14.47 11.34 -5.73
N THR A 354 -14.19 11.41 -4.42
CA THR A 354 -15.02 12.19 -3.47
C THR A 354 -14.22 13.02 -2.46
N ARG A 355 -12.95 12.70 -2.23
CA ARG A 355 -12.03 13.45 -1.36
C ARG A 355 -10.71 13.65 -2.07
N GLN A 356 -10.16 14.85 -1.97
CA GLN A 356 -8.84 15.16 -2.49
C GLN A 356 -8.00 15.83 -1.41
N LEU A 357 -6.81 15.31 -1.12
CA LEU A 357 -5.85 15.99 -0.24
C LEU A 357 -5.47 17.34 -0.84
N VAL A 358 -5.86 18.44 -0.21
CA VAL A 358 -5.61 19.80 -0.71
C VAL A 358 -4.56 20.55 0.10
N GLY A 359 -4.34 20.18 1.36
CA GLY A 359 -3.39 20.87 2.21
C GLY A 359 -2.85 20.01 3.34
N GLU A 360 -1.64 20.36 3.76
CA GLU A 360 -1.02 19.84 4.97
C GLU A 360 -0.81 20.98 5.95
N VAL A 361 -1.27 20.81 7.19
CA VAL A 361 -1.06 21.79 8.24
C VAL A 361 0.36 21.63 8.78
N THR A 362 1.14 22.71 8.74
CA THR A 362 2.56 22.71 9.13
C THR A 362 2.75 23.15 10.58
N HIS A 363 1.96 24.12 11.02
CA HIS A 363 1.89 24.66 12.38
C HIS A 363 0.63 25.52 12.50
N GLY A 364 0.28 25.94 13.70
CA GLY A 364 -0.83 26.86 13.94
C GLY A 364 -0.81 27.42 15.34
N ASP A 365 -1.57 28.49 15.53
CA ASP A 365 -1.88 29.08 16.83
C ASP A 365 -3.40 28.99 17.11
N ASN A 366 -3.90 29.78 18.05
CA ASN A 366 -5.31 29.77 18.44
C ASN A 366 -6.26 30.35 17.38
N ASP A 367 -5.73 31.17 16.47
CA ASP A 367 -6.52 31.89 15.48
C ASP A 367 -6.30 31.33 14.07
N TRP A 368 -5.07 30.92 13.74
CA TRP A 368 -4.66 30.55 12.38
C TRP A 368 -3.87 29.26 12.30
N TRP A 369 -4.21 28.44 11.31
CA TRP A 369 -3.43 27.28 10.90
C TRP A 369 -2.73 27.55 9.57
N TYR A 370 -1.43 27.26 9.53
CA TYR A 370 -0.58 27.47 8.37
C TYR A 370 -0.49 26.20 7.54
N VAL A 371 -0.91 26.31 6.28
CA VAL A 371 -1.12 25.18 5.38
C VAL A 371 -0.14 25.24 4.21
N GLU A 372 0.58 24.16 3.99
CA GLU A 372 1.28 23.91 2.74
C GLU A 372 0.30 23.29 1.74
N VAL A 373 0.00 24.02 0.67
CA VAL A 373 -0.98 23.63 -0.34
C VAL A 373 -0.43 22.46 -1.17
N LYS A 374 -1.27 21.45 -1.41
CA LYS A 374 -0.95 20.28 -2.27
C LYS A 374 -1.75 20.30 -3.56
N ASN A 375 -3.05 20.62 -3.47
CA ASN A 375 -3.96 20.73 -4.60
C ASN A 375 -4.84 21.98 -4.45
N ARG A 376 -5.48 22.41 -5.53
CA ARG A 376 -6.33 23.61 -5.54
C ARG A 376 -7.53 23.47 -4.62
N PHE A 377 -7.77 24.47 -3.78
CA PHE A 377 -9.02 24.65 -3.00
C PHE A 377 -9.38 26.13 -2.89
N SER A 378 -10.61 26.45 -2.50
CA SER A 378 -11.17 27.80 -2.52
C SER A 378 -12.06 28.06 -1.31
N VAL A 379 -12.28 29.34 -1.00
CA VAL A 379 -13.31 29.75 -0.05
C VAL A 379 -14.66 29.20 -0.53
N ASN A 380 -15.49 28.76 0.42
CA ASN A 380 -16.73 28.00 0.28
C ASN A 380 -16.57 26.51 -0.09
N ASP A 381 -15.35 26.01 -0.33
CA ASP A 381 -15.16 24.56 -0.44
C ASP A 381 -15.50 23.90 0.91
N LYS A 382 -16.23 22.79 0.85
CA LYS A 382 -16.38 21.88 1.99
C LYS A 382 -15.09 21.10 2.16
N LEU A 383 -14.48 21.19 3.34
CA LEU A 383 -13.23 20.53 3.68
C LEU A 383 -13.44 19.55 4.84
N GLU A 384 -12.92 18.33 4.71
CA GLU A 384 -12.68 17.45 5.84
C GLU A 384 -11.29 17.75 6.41
N VAL A 385 -11.27 18.13 7.68
CA VAL A 385 -10.08 18.31 8.50
C VAL A 385 -9.81 16.97 9.17
N MET A 386 -8.76 16.29 8.71
CA MET A 386 -8.33 15.00 9.24
C MET A 386 -7.21 15.23 10.25
N THR A 387 -7.37 14.68 11.47
CA THR A 387 -6.39 14.79 12.56
C THR A 387 -6.19 13.46 13.29
N PRO A 388 -5.11 13.30 14.07
CA PRO A 388 -4.93 12.13 14.94
C PRO A 388 -6.08 11.88 15.91
N ALA A 389 -6.75 12.94 16.39
CA ALA A 389 -7.84 12.86 17.36
C ALA A 389 -9.20 12.55 16.73
N GLY A 390 -9.31 12.63 15.40
CA GLY A 390 -10.56 12.45 14.67
C GLY A 390 -10.67 13.38 13.47
N ASN A 391 -11.79 13.25 12.77
CA ASN A 391 -12.07 14.02 11.56
C ASN A 391 -13.25 14.95 11.82
N THR A 392 -13.25 16.12 11.20
CA THR A 392 -14.38 17.05 11.22
C THR A 392 -14.57 17.72 9.87
N GLU A 393 -15.78 18.11 9.53
CA GLU A 393 -16.08 18.82 8.29
C GLU A 393 -16.30 20.30 8.57
N ILE A 394 -15.69 21.16 7.76
CA ILE A 394 -15.86 22.61 7.80
C ILE A 394 -16.21 23.13 6.41
N VAL A 395 -16.87 24.28 6.34
CA VAL A 395 -16.94 25.09 5.12
C VAL A 395 -15.90 26.18 5.27
N LEU A 396 -14.95 26.27 4.34
CA LEU A 396 -13.87 27.25 4.43
C LEU A 396 -14.42 28.65 4.17
N ASP A 397 -14.54 29.50 5.19
CA ASP A 397 -15.05 30.88 5.04
C ASP A 397 -13.95 31.91 4.71
N THR A 398 -12.72 31.65 5.15
CA THR A 398 -11.62 32.61 5.15
C THR A 398 -10.34 31.94 4.72
N LEU A 399 -9.62 32.56 3.79
CA LEU A 399 -8.31 32.12 3.33
C LEU A 399 -7.39 33.33 3.22
N ARG A 400 -6.17 33.23 3.76
CA ARG A 400 -5.18 34.31 3.67
C ARG A 400 -3.82 33.83 3.18
N SER A 401 -3.06 34.74 2.57
CA SER A 401 -1.65 34.53 2.27
C SER A 401 -0.79 34.58 3.55
N GLN A 402 0.51 34.29 3.42
CA GLN A 402 1.44 34.47 4.54
C GLN A 402 1.60 35.94 4.94
N GLN A 403 1.29 36.88 4.05
CA GLN A 403 1.34 38.33 4.25
C GLN A 403 0.01 38.92 4.70
N ASP A 404 -0.94 38.09 5.15
CA ASP A 404 -2.28 38.51 5.61
C ASP A 404 -3.21 39.08 4.53
N GLU A 405 -2.88 38.91 3.26
CA GLU A 405 -3.76 39.28 2.15
C GLU A 405 -4.91 38.27 2.04
N THR A 406 -6.13 38.75 1.83
CA THR A 406 -7.29 37.87 1.64
C THR A 406 -7.22 37.20 0.28
N LEU A 407 -7.35 35.87 0.27
CA LEU A 407 -7.36 35.05 -0.93
C LEU A 407 -8.74 34.40 -1.08
N VAL A 408 -9.14 34.16 -2.33
CA VAL A 408 -10.34 33.37 -2.65
C VAL A 408 -9.97 31.94 -3.01
N VAL A 409 -8.75 31.72 -3.51
CA VAL A 409 -8.28 30.46 -4.06
C VAL A 409 -6.84 30.19 -3.61
N ALA A 410 -6.57 28.97 -3.13
CA ALA A 410 -5.24 28.39 -3.04
C ALA A 410 -4.96 27.62 -4.34
N PRO A 411 -4.01 28.07 -5.19
CA PRO A 411 -3.92 27.60 -6.58
C PRO A 411 -3.31 26.19 -6.75
N GLY A 412 -2.55 25.69 -5.77
CA GLY A 412 -1.97 24.34 -5.81
C GLY A 412 -0.60 24.26 -5.15
N SER A 413 0.12 23.17 -5.42
CA SER A 413 1.45 22.89 -4.86
C SER A 413 2.42 24.07 -5.01
N GLY A 414 3.21 24.33 -3.96
CA GLY A 414 4.19 25.42 -3.90
C GLY A 414 3.70 26.69 -3.21
N TYR A 415 2.40 26.77 -2.89
CA TYR A 415 1.82 27.89 -2.14
C TYR A 415 1.69 27.57 -0.66
N LYS A 416 1.82 28.60 0.17
CA LYS A 416 1.56 28.55 1.61
C LYS A 416 0.47 29.56 1.93
N VAL A 417 -0.53 29.10 2.65
CA VAL A 417 -1.72 29.89 3.03
C VAL A 417 -2.02 29.68 4.50
N LYS A 418 -2.92 30.48 5.06
CA LYS A 418 -3.47 30.23 6.39
C LYS A 418 -5.00 30.22 6.36
N ILE A 419 -5.57 29.33 7.17
CA ILE A 419 -7.01 29.16 7.39
C ILE A 419 -7.31 29.39 8.87
N PRO A 420 -8.56 29.73 9.26
CA PRO A 420 -8.94 29.80 10.66
C PRO A 420 -8.63 28.50 11.41
N ALA A 421 -8.18 28.63 12.66
CA ALA A 421 -7.98 27.47 13.52
C ALA A 421 -9.29 26.71 13.73
N VAL A 422 -9.20 25.38 13.74
CA VAL A 422 -10.37 24.51 13.89
C VAL A 422 -10.58 24.20 15.37
N ALA A 423 -11.69 24.69 15.92
CA ALA A 423 -11.99 24.57 17.34
C ALA A 423 -11.99 23.11 17.81
N GLY A 424 -11.30 22.84 18.93
CA GLY A 424 -11.22 21.51 19.54
C GLY A 424 -10.19 20.56 18.92
N PHE A 425 -9.44 21.00 17.91
CA PHE A 425 -8.42 20.20 17.24
C PHE A 425 -7.02 20.85 17.32
N SER A 426 -5.99 20.01 17.24
CA SER A 426 -4.59 20.45 17.13
C SER A 426 -4.17 20.57 15.67
N PRO A 427 -3.37 21.59 15.29
CA PRO A 427 -2.78 21.67 13.96
C PRO A 427 -1.72 20.58 13.70
N GLU A 428 -1.22 19.92 14.74
CA GLU A 428 -0.18 18.89 14.60
C GLU A 428 -0.68 17.69 13.79
N MET A 429 0.04 17.36 12.71
CA MET A 429 -0.28 16.28 11.77
C MET A 429 -1.67 16.41 11.11
N ALA A 430 -2.28 17.59 11.15
CA ALA A 430 -3.57 17.82 10.52
C ALA A 430 -3.44 17.94 8.99
N MET A 431 -4.43 17.40 8.29
CA MET A 431 -4.53 17.46 6.83
C MET A 431 -5.89 17.97 6.41
N LEU A 432 -5.93 18.63 5.26
CA LEU A 432 -7.15 19.16 4.67
C LEU A 432 -7.49 18.36 3.42
N LEU A 433 -8.71 17.86 3.37
CA LEU A 433 -9.27 17.17 2.23
C LEU A 433 -10.46 17.94 1.69
N ARG A 434 -10.44 18.30 0.41
CA ARG A 434 -11.63 18.88 -0.21
C ARG A 434 -12.63 17.78 -0.53
N CYS A 435 -13.87 18.01 -0.15
CA CYS A 435 -15.04 17.21 -0.48
C CYS A 435 -15.45 17.53 -1.92
N ILE A 436 -15.42 16.52 -2.81
CA ILE A 436 -15.87 16.65 -4.19
C ILE A 436 -17.31 16.15 -4.25
N GLU A 437 -18.25 17.04 -4.55
CA GLU A 437 -19.64 16.64 -4.83
C GLU A 437 -19.67 15.88 -6.16
N GLN A 438 -20.21 14.65 -6.14
CA GLN A 438 -20.51 13.96 -7.38
C GLN A 438 -21.68 14.67 -8.07
N PRO A 439 -21.64 14.87 -9.40
CA PRO A 439 -22.84 15.27 -10.12
C PRO A 439 -23.92 14.22 -9.86
N GLN A 440 -25.13 14.66 -9.47
CA GLN A 440 -26.27 13.77 -9.33
C GLN A 440 -26.43 12.98 -10.64
N PRO A 441 -26.70 11.66 -10.58
CA PRO A 441 -27.09 10.94 -11.78
C PRO A 441 -28.35 11.62 -12.33
N VAL A 442 -28.26 12.12 -13.56
CA VAL A 442 -29.44 12.59 -14.30
C VAL A 442 -30.41 11.40 -14.34
N PRO A 443 -31.63 11.51 -13.78
CA PRO A 443 -32.60 10.42 -13.88
C PRO A 443 -32.85 10.13 -15.38
N ALA A 444 -32.74 8.85 -15.72
CA ALA A 444 -32.89 8.32 -17.08
C ALA A 444 -34.25 8.65 -17.71
#